data_AF-A0A354ZEL1-F1
#
_entry.id   AF-A0A354ZEL1-F1
#
_cell.length_a   1.000
_cell.length_b   1.000
_cell.length_c   1.000
_cell.angle_alpha   90.00
_cell.angle_beta   90.00
_cell.angle_gamma   90.00
#
_symmetry.space_group_name_H-M   'P 1'
#
loop_
_entity.id
_entity.type
_entity.pdbx_description
1 polymer ?
#
loop_
_entity_poly.entity_id
_entity_poly.type
_entity_poly.pdbx_seq_one_letter_code
_entity_poly.pdbx_strand_id
1 'polypeptide(L)'
;GQIAYLAQLLQDAGVPVITPSGGHGVYVDAKSMLPHMPQSEFPAQALTVELYVEGGVRGVELGTCAFGRTDPLSGETIYPELELVRLAVPRRVYTDRHMKCVARAFEGVMARRDSIRGLRITYQAPVLRHFTARFERL
;
A
#
# COMPACT_ATOMS: atom_id res chain seq x y z
N GLY A 1 2.03 -12.21 18.77
CA GLY A 1 3.21 -12.45 17.91
C GLY A 1 3.56 -11.19 17.14
N GLN A 2 4.73 -11.12 16.49
CA GLN A 2 5.24 -9.89 15.86
C GLN A 2 4.27 -9.25 14.85
N ILE A 3 3.52 -10.06 14.08
CA ILE A 3 2.53 -9.54 13.12
C ILE A 3 1.35 -8.87 13.81
N ALA A 4 0.78 -9.54 14.82
CA ALA A 4 -0.30 -8.97 15.62
C ALA A 4 0.15 -7.70 16.37
N TYR A 5 1.42 -7.65 16.80
CA TYR A 5 2.00 -6.46 17.43
C TYR A 5 2.07 -5.28 16.46
N LEU A 6 2.57 -5.49 15.24
CA LEU A 6 2.54 -4.46 14.19
C LEU A 6 1.12 -4.02 13.85
N ALA A 7 0.18 -4.96 13.70
CA ALA A 7 -1.21 -4.65 13.41
C ALA A 7 -1.87 -3.80 14.51
N GLN A 8 -1.55 -4.07 15.78
CA GLN A 8 -2.05 -3.25 16.89
C GLN A 8 -1.48 -1.83 16.83
N LEU A 9 -0.16 -1.69 16.65
CA LEU A 9 0.47 -0.37 16.53
C LEU A 9 -0.12 0.48 15.40
N LEU A 10 -0.43 -0.15 14.26
CA LEU A 10 -1.05 0.54 13.13
C LEU A 10 -2.50 0.96 13.44
N GLN A 11 -3.29 0.10 14.08
CA GLN A 11 -4.65 0.45 14.51
C GLN A 11 -4.65 1.58 15.55
N ASP A 12 -3.72 1.56 16.51
CA ASP A 12 -3.55 2.61 17.52
C ASP A 12 -3.18 3.97 16.87
N ALA A 13 -2.46 3.94 15.76
CA ALA A 13 -2.13 5.10 14.93
C ALA A 13 -3.26 5.53 13.96
N GLY A 14 -4.42 4.88 14.02
CA GLY A 14 -5.57 5.18 13.15
C GLY A 14 -5.40 4.71 11.69
N VAL A 15 -4.45 3.82 11.41
CA VAL A 15 -4.21 3.28 10.08
C VAL A 15 -5.22 2.15 9.81
N PRO A 16 -6.01 2.23 8.72
CA PRO A 16 -6.96 1.17 8.39
C PRO A 16 -6.22 -0.08 7.91
N VAL A 17 -6.40 -1.18 8.63
CA VAL A 17 -5.78 -2.47 8.32
C VAL A 17 -6.84 -3.56 8.23
N ILE A 18 -6.58 -4.59 7.43
CA ILE A 18 -7.43 -5.78 7.37
C ILE A 18 -7.29 -6.55 8.69
N THR A 19 -8.42 -6.82 9.33
CA THR A 19 -8.51 -7.52 10.62
C THR A 19 -9.34 -8.81 10.53
N PRO A 20 -9.00 -9.86 11.31
CA PRO A 20 -7.80 -9.98 12.13
C PRO A 20 -6.53 -10.09 11.26
N SER A 21 -5.38 -9.70 11.83
CA SER A 21 -4.11 -9.80 11.10
C SER A 21 -3.76 -11.26 10.76
N GLY A 22 -3.16 -11.49 9.59
CA GLY A 22 -2.64 -12.80 9.20
C GLY A 22 -1.38 -13.23 9.96
N GLY A 23 -0.81 -14.38 9.58
CA GLY A 23 0.37 -14.95 10.25
C GLY A 23 1.74 -14.46 9.73
N HIS A 24 1.79 -13.83 8.55
CA HIS A 24 3.04 -13.46 7.86
C HIS A 24 3.17 -11.96 7.53
N GLY A 25 2.10 -11.18 7.72
CA GLY A 25 2.10 -9.76 7.40
C GLY A 25 0.79 -9.07 7.72
N VAL A 26 0.84 -7.74 7.64
CA VAL A 26 -0.31 -6.84 7.80
C VAL A 26 -0.66 -6.25 6.44
N TYR A 27 -1.95 -6.04 6.18
CA TYR A 27 -2.45 -5.46 4.95
C TYR A 27 -3.14 -4.15 5.30
N VAL A 28 -2.61 -3.04 4.80
CA VAL A 28 -3.17 -1.70 4.98
C VAL A 28 -4.16 -1.43 3.85
N ASP A 29 -5.35 -0.97 4.17
CA ASP A 29 -6.37 -0.57 3.19
C ASP A 29 -6.09 0.86 2.70
N ALA A 30 -5.42 0.96 1.54
CA ALA A 30 -5.02 2.23 0.99
C ALA A 30 -6.23 3.06 0.49
N LYS A 31 -7.31 2.40 0.07
CA LYS A 31 -8.54 3.06 -0.38
C LYS A 31 -9.24 3.75 0.79
N SER A 32 -9.30 3.10 1.94
CA SER A 32 -9.81 3.72 3.17
C SER A 32 -8.86 4.78 3.73
N MET A 33 -7.55 4.61 3.57
CA MET A 33 -6.54 5.56 4.07
C MET A 33 -6.47 6.85 3.24
N LEU A 34 -6.69 6.77 1.93
CA LEU A 34 -6.61 7.87 0.95
C LEU A 34 -7.94 8.04 0.19
N PRO A 35 -9.05 8.37 0.88
CA PRO A 35 -10.39 8.34 0.29
C PRO A 35 -10.62 9.39 -0.80
N HIS A 36 -9.78 10.44 -0.86
CA HIS A 36 -9.82 11.46 -1.90
C HIS A 36 -9.21 10.99 -3.22
N MET A 37 -8.52 9.85 -3.25
CA MET A 37 -7.79 9.36 -4.41
C MET A 37 -8.55 8.20 -5.09
N PRO A 38 -8.99 8.36 -6.35
CA PRO A 38 -9.64 7.28 -7.07
C PRO A 38 -8.64 6.17 -7.44
N GLN A 39 -9.10 4.93 -7.61
CA GLN A 39 -8.25 3.79 -7.94
C GLN A 39 -7.49 3.94 -9.28
N SER A 40 -8.01 4.76 -10.20
CA SER A 40 -7.32 5.15 -11.43
C SER A 40 -5.99 5.86 -11.20
N GLU A 41 -5.77 6.41 -10.01
CA GLU A 41 -4.56 7.11 -9.60
C GLU A 41 -3.66 6.29 -8.65
N PHE A 42 -3.94 4.99 -8.53
CA PHE A 42 -3.12 3.99 -7.83
C PHE A 42 -2.82 4.33 -6.34
N PRO A 43 -3.82 4.49 -5.48
CA PRO A 43 -3.63 4.86 -4.07
C PRO A 43 -2.75 3.88 -3.29
N ALA A 44 -2.83 2.57 -3.54
CA ALA A 44 -1.93 1.62 -2.87
C ALA A 44 -0.47 1.76 -3.33
N GLN A 45 -0.25 2.11 -4.60
CA GLN A 45 1.09 2.37 -5.11
C GLN A 45 1.63 3.70 -4.56
N ALA A 46 0.80 4.75 -4.53
CA ALA A 46 1.13 6.05 -3.93
C ALA A 46 1.51 5.89 -2.46
N LEU A 47 0.70 5.16 -1.68
CA LEU A 47 0.99 4.87 -0.27
C LEU A 47 2.30 4.09 -0.09
N THR A 48 2.58 3.11 -0.97
CA THR A 48 3.85 2.36 -0.93
C THR A 48 5.06 3.27 -1.18
N VAL A 49 4.94 4.24 -2.09
CA VAL A 49 5.99 5.24 -2.35
C VAL A 49 6.17 6.17 -1.14
N GLU A 50 5.08 6.71 -0.60
CA GLU A 50 5.14 7.65 0.52
C GLU A 50 5.70 7.01 1.79
N LEU A 51 5.39 5.74 2.05
CA LEU A 51 5.96 4.98 3.16
C LEU A 51 7.50 4.81 3.01
N TYR A 52 7.97 4.56 1.78
CA TYR A 52 9.40 4.46 1.51
C TYR A 52 10.10 5.82 1.65
N VAL A 53 9.49 6.90 1.18
CA VAL A 53 10.04 8.27 1.30
C VAL A 53 10.09 8.71 2.77
N GLU A 54 9.03 8.45 3.54
CA GLU A 54 8.93 8.87 4.94
C GLU A 54 9.86 8.06 5.87
N GLY A 55 9.86 6.74 5.74
CA GLY A 55 10.49 5.84 6.73
C GLY A 55 11.51 4.87 6.17
N GLY A 56 11.80 4.89 4.87
CA GLY A 56 12.63 3.86 4.22
C GLY A 56 12.01 2.46 4.26
N VAL A 57 10.71 2.35 4.53
CA VAL A 57 10.00 1.07 4.66
C VAL A 57 9.38 0.70 3.31
N ARG A 58 9.79 -0.45 2.76
CA ARG A 58 9.24 -0.95 1.50
C ARG A 58 8.10 -1.94 1.74
N GLY A 59 6.88 -1.50 1.46
CA GLY A 59 5.71 -2.36 1.30
C GLY A 59 5.60 -2.94 -0.12
N VAL A 60 4.57 -3.74 -0.35
CA VAL A 60 4.19 -4.21 -1.69
C VAL A 60 2.75 -3.84 -1.95
N GLU A 61 2.52 -3.13 -3.05
CA GLU A 61 1.18 -2.86 -3.57
C GLU A 61 0.50 -4.17 -3.98
N LEU A 62 -0.76 -4.32 -3.58
CA LEU A 62 -1.68 -5.39 -3.95
C LEU A 62 -3.02 -4.74 -4.27
N GLY A 63 -3.03 -3.93 -5.31
CA GLY A 63 -4.18 -3.14 -5.74
C GLY A 63 -4.25 -3.06 -7.25
N THR A 64 -4.64 -1.89 -7.76
CA THR A 64 -4.93 -1.67 -9.18
C THR A 64 -3.74 -1.94 -10.10
N CYS A 65 -2.49 -1.70 -9.67
CA CYS A 65 -1.33 -1.99 -10.51
C CYS A 65 -1.14 -3.51 -10.68
N ALA A 66 -1.20 -4.26 -9.58
CA ALA A 66 -1.03 -5.71 -9.57
C ALA A 66 -2.21 -6.49 -10.16
N PHE A 67 -3.44 -6.08 -9.85
CA PHE A 67 -4.65 -6.87 -10.09
C PHE A 67 -5.70 -6.17 -10.97
N GLY A 68 -5.49 -4.91 -11.33
CA GLY A 68 -6.33 -4.24 -12.33
C GLY A 68 -6.19 -4.92 -13.68
N ARG A 69 -7.33 -5.19 -14.33
CA ARG A 69 -7.39 -5.83 -15.65
C ARG A 69 -8.20 -4.98 -16.61
N THR A 70 -7.98 -5.16 -17.90
CA THR A 70 -8.77 -4.49 -18.94
C THR A 70 -9.90 -5.41 -19.37
N ASP A 71 -11.12 -4.88 -19.42
CA ASP A 71 -12.26 -5.56 -20.02
C ASP A 71 -12.01 -5.74 -21.54
N PRO A 72 -12.06 -6.96 -22.09
CA PRO A 72 -11.75 -7.21 -23.49
C PRO A 72 -12.82 -6.67 -24.46
N LEU A 73 -14.04 -6.38 -23.99
CA LEU A 73 -15.15 -5.88 -24.79
C LEU A 73 -15.22 -4.35 -24.75
N SER A 74 -15.19 -3.76 -23.55
CA SER A 74 -15.32 -2.30 -23.38
C SER A 74 -13.98 -1.56 -23.45
N GLY A 75 -12.86 -2.24 -23.20
CA GLY A 75 -11.55 -1.61 -23.05
C GLY A 75 -11.37 -0.86 -21.73
N GLU A 76 -12.37 -0.87 -20.84
CA GLU A 76 -12.31 -0.19 -19.55
C GLU A 76 -11.45 -0.94 -18.53
N THR A 77 -10.94 -0.21 -17.55
CA THR A 77 -10.20 -0.84 -16.44
C THR A 77 -11.19 -1.38 -15.41
N ILE A 78 -11.11 -2.69 -15.16
CA ILE A 78 -11.77 -3.34 -14.04
C ILE A 78 -10.82 -3.27 -12.83
N TYR A 79 -11.22 -2.48 -11.84
CA TYR A 79 -10.49 -2.31 -10.60
C TYR A 79 -10.70 -3.49 -9.64
N PRO A 80 -9.67 -3.90 -8.88
CA PRO A 80 -9.87 -4.87 -7.82
C PRO A 80 -10.71 -4.28 -6.69
N GLU A 81 -11.48 -5.13 -6.01
CA GLU A 81 -12.27 -4.76 -4.83
C GLU A 81 -11.37 -4.25 -3.69
N LEU A 82 -10.22 -4.91 -3.52
CA LEU A 82 -9.21 -4.61 -2.52
C LEU A 82 -8.07 -3.79 -3.11
N GLU A 83 -7.68 -2.74 -2.41
CA GLU A 83 -6.62 -1.81 -2.79
C GLU A 83 -5.65 -1.67 -1.62
N LEU A 84 -4.69 -2.60 -1.55
CA LEU A 84 -3.95 -2.87 -0.31
C LEU A 84 -2.45 -2.61 -0.45
N VAL A 85 -1.82 -2.28 0.67
CA VAL A 85 -0.36 -2.35 0.84
C VAL A 85 -0.02 -3.45 1.83
N ARG A 86 0.73 -4.46 1.37
CA ARG A 86 1.19 -5.56 2.21
C ARG A 86 2.53 -5.25 2.88
N LEU A 87 2.54 -5.36 4.19
CA LEU A 87 3.73 -5.34 5.05
C LEU A 87 4.07 -6.78 5.44
N ALA A 88 4.84 -7.47 4.60
CA ALA A 88 5.32 -8.82 4.90
C ALA A 88 6.53 -8.75 5.85
N VAL A 89 6.52 -9.54 6.93
CA VAL A 89 7.60 -9.54 7.93
C VAL A 89 8.41 -10.84 7.83
N PRO A 90 9.67 -10.78 7.35
CA PRO A 90 10.57 -11.92 7.33
C PRO A 90 10.83 -12.49 8.73
N ARG A 91 10.77 -13.81 8.85
CA ARG A 91 10.90 -14.53 10.12
C ARG A 91 12.30 -14.34 10.71
N ARG A 92 12.38 -13.89 11.96
CA ARG A 92 13.62 -13.74 12.75
C ARG A 92 14.63 -12.71 12.17
N VAL A 93 14.16 -11.75 11.38
CA VAL A 93 15.01 -10.69 10.80
C VAL A 93 14.86 -9.37 11.57
N TYR A 94 13.61 -8.96 11.82
CA TYR A 94 13.30 -7.68 12.44
C TYR A 94 12.92 -7.84 13.91
N THR A 95 13.01 -6.72 14.63
CA THR A 95 12.70 -6.62 16.07
C THR A 95 11.45 -5.77 16.28
N ASP A 96 10.92 -5.74 17.50
CA ASP A 96 9.79 -4.88 17.85
C ASP A 96 10.07 -3.38 17.66
N ARG A 97 11.35 -2.96 17.75
CA ARG A 97 11.75 -1.59 17.43
C ARG A 97 11.58 -1.26 15.95
N HIS A 98 11.81 -2.23 15.07
CA HIS A 98 11.53 -2.07 13.65
C HIS A 98 10.03 -1.97 13.39
N MET A 99 9.18 -2.73 14.11
CA MET A 99 7.72 -2.60 14.00
C MET A 99 7.24 -1.21 14.42
N LYS A 100 7.81 -0.65 15.51
CA LYS A 100 7.54 0.74 15.92
C LYS A 100 8.01 1.77 14.88
N CYS A 101 9.14 1.53 14.22
CA CYS A 101 9.63 2.39 13.14
C CYS A 101 8.65 2.40 11.95
N VAL A 102 8.11 1.24 11.58
CA VAL A 102 7.05 1.14 10.57
C VAL A 102 5.81 1.92 10.98
N ALA A 103 5.32 1.75 12.22
CA ALA A 103 4.15 2.48 12.71
C ALA A 103 4.37 4.00 12.71
N ARG A 104 5.54 4.48 13.15
CA ARG A 104 5.90 5.91 13.10
C ARG A 104 5.96 6.48 11.69
N ALA A 105 6.41 5.69 10.70
CA ALA A 105 6.37 6.11 9.30
C ALA A 105 4.91 6.28 8.83
N PHE A 106 4.01 5.38 9.23
CA PHE A 106 2.58 5.55 8.94
C PHE A 106 1.97 6.76 9.65
N GLU A 107 2.34 7.07 10.89
CA GLU A 107 1.89 8.29 11.58
C GLU A 107 2.27 9.55 10.78
N GLY A 108 3.51 9.63 10.29
CA GLY A 108 3.98 10.73 9.45
C GLY A 108 3.20 10.85 8.14
N VAL A 109 2.94 9.73 7.46
CA VAL A 109 2.12 9.69 6.24
C VAL A 109 0.67 10.08 6.53
N MET A 110 0.07 9.56 7.61
CA MET A 110 -1.30 9.87 8.03
C MET A 110 -1.50 11.37 8.30
N ALA A 111 -0.52 12.01 8.95
CA ALA A 111 -0.57 13.43 9.28
C ALA A 111 -0.67 14.34 8.04
N ARG A 112 -0.20 13.86 6.87
CA ARG A 112 -0.21 14.60 5.61
C ARG A 112 -1.03 13.92 4.50
N ARG A 113 -1.90 12.95 4.85
CA ARG A 113 -2.55 12.05 3.87
C ARG A 113 -3.36 12.78 2.80
N ASP A 114 -4.03 13.87 3.17
CA ASP A 114 -4.90 14.64 2.26
C ASP A 114 -4.08 15.42 1.21
N SER A 115 -2.77 15.58 1.42
CA SER A 115 -1.85 16.21 0.46
C SER A 115 -1.18 15.22 -0.49
N ILE A 116 -1.34 13.91 -0.25
CA ILE A 116 -0.70 12.87 -1.06
C ILE A 116 -1.34 12.86 -2.44
N ARG A 117 -0.51 13.02 -3.47
CA ARG A 117 -0.94 12.99 -4.87
C ARG A 117 -0.88 11.57 -5.42
N GLY A 118 -1.84 11.28 -6.28
CA GLY A 118 -1.88 10.03 -7.01
C GLY A 118 -0.77 9.90 -8.04
N LEU A 119 -0.75 8.77 -8.71
CA LEU A 119 0.26 8.42 -9.70
C LEU A 119 -0.37 8.19 -11.07
N ARG A 120 0.42 8.36 -12.13
CA ARG A 120 0.11 7.85 -13.47
C ARG A 120 1.23 6.96 -13.98
N ILE A 121 0.86 5.91 -14.72
CA ILE A 121 1.82 5.02 -15.38
C ILE A 121 2.48 5.77 -16.54
N THR A 122 3.81 5.79 -16.56
CA THR A 122 4.63 6.31 -17.68
C THR A 122 5.16 5.20 -18.58
N TYR A 123 5.26 3.99 -18.03
CA TYR A 123 5.68 2.78 -18.75
C TYR A 123 5.08 1.56 -18.07
N GLN A 124 4.59 0.59 -18.85
CA GLN A 124 4.17 -0.72 -18.35
C GLN A 124 4.55 -1.83 -19.34
N ALA A 125 4.98 -2.97 -18.81
CA ALA A 125 5.14 -4.20 -19.59
C ALA A 125 3.76 -4.79 -19.96
N PRO A 126 3.65 -5.57 -21.06
CA PRO A 126 2.38 -6.16 -21.48
C PRO A 126 1.87 -7.25 -20.53
N VAL A 127 2.76 -7.85 -19.73
CA VAL A 127 2.42 -8.88 -18.74
C VAL A 127 3.11 -8.55 -17.42
N LEU A 128 2.45 -8.93 -16.31
CA LEU A 128 2.96 -8.76 -14.95
C LEU A 128 3.52 -7.34 -14.68
N ARG A 129 2.77 -6.32 -15.13
CA ARG A 129 3.22 -4.93 -15.12
C ARG A 129 3.69 -4.43 -13.75
N HIS A 130 3.14 -4.95 -12.66
CA HIS A 130 3.50 -4.55 -11.29
C HIS A 130 4.97 -4.78 -10.92
N PHE A 131 5.71 -5.60 -11.68
CA PHE A 131 7.15 -5.75 -11.47
C PHE A 131 8.01 -4.67 -12.14
N THR A 132 7.51 -4.05 -13.21
CA THR A 132 8.33 -3.22 -14.12
C THR A 132 7.73 -1.87 -14.44
N ALA A 133 6.48 -1.61 -14.04
CA ALA A 133 5.80 -0.37 -14.28
C ALA A 133 6.55 0.81 -13.65
N ARG A 134 6.58 1.92 -14.38
CA ARG A 134 7.12 3.19 -13.90
C ARG A 134 5.97 4.18 -13.78
N PHE A 135 6.11 5.06 -12.80
CA PHE A 135 5.09 6.02 -12.44
C PHE A 135 5.70 7.42 -12.32
N GLU A 136 4.85 8.42 -12.44
CA GLU A 136 5.13 9.78 -11.98
C GLU A 136 3.94 10.31 -11.17
N ARG A 137 4.21 11.31 -10.33
CA ARG A 137 3.15 11.97 -9.56
C ARG A 137 2.28 12.80 -10.51
N LEU A 138 0.97 12.76 -10.27
CA LEU A 138 0.03 13.73 -10.83
C LEU A 138 0.32 15.15 -10.31
#